data_AF-A0A2V7P7K3-F1
#
_entry.id   AF-A0A2V7P7K3-F1
#
_cell.length_a   1.000
_cell.length_b   1.000
_cell.length_c   1.000
_cell.angle_alpha   90.00
_cell.angle_beta   90.00
_cell.angle_gamma   90.00
#
_symmetry.space_group_name_H-M   'P 1'
#
loop_
_entity.id
_entity.type
_entity.pdbx_description
1 polymer ?
#
loop_
_entity_poly.entity_id
_entity_poly.type
_entity_poly.pdbx_seq_one_letter_code
_entity_poly.pdbx_strand_id
1 'polypeptide(L)'
;MTDPGDRYSPYIERLVASVLGPSGHAGAELRRAALARAARLAGRRDALGSSSGDVPPWLGGYVDKVASDAYRISDEDVAALQGAGGADDAIFEITIAAAVGAALGRLERGLAALRGEEG
;
A
#
# COMPACT_ATOMS: atom_id res chain seq x y z
N MET A 1 -19.12 24.36 -0.72
CA MET A 1 -18.35 23.74 0.37
C MET A 1 -17.42 22.76 -0.30
N THR A 2 -16.11 23.02 -0.33
CA THR A 2 -15.13 22.12 -0.96
C THR A 2 -15.17 20.78 -0.23
N ASP A 3 -15.24 19.68 -0.97
CA ASP A 3 -15.15 18.34 -0.37
C ASP A 3 -13.83 18.26 0.44
N PRO A 4 -13.86 17.80 1.70
CA PRO A 4 -12.65 17.65 2.49
C PRO A 4 -11.57 16.78 1.81
N GLY A 5 -11.98 15.85 0.93
CA GLY A 5 -11.07 15.05 0.10
C GLY A 5 -10.32 15.88 -0.95
N ASP A 6 -11.01 16.79 -1.63
CA ASP A 6 -10.44 17.64 -2.69
C ASP A 6 -9.31 18.53 -2.21
N ARG A 7 -9.37 19.02 -0.96
CA ARG A 7 -8.34 19.91 -0.40
C ARG A 7 -6.97 19.23 -0.32
N TYR A 8 -6.94 17.94 -0.03
CA TYR A 8 -5.70 17.19 0.17
C TYR A 8 -5.27 16.37 -1.05
N SER A 9 -6.11 16.25 -2.08
CA SER A 9 -5.82 15.46 -3.29
C SER A 9 -4.43 15.75 -3.90
N PRO A 10 -3.98 17.01 -4.07
CA PRO A 10 -2.66 17.28 -4.66
C PRO A 10 -1.48 16.79 -3.80
N TYR A 11 -1.66 16.66 -2.48
CA TYR A 11 -0.63 16.12 -1.60
C TYR A 11 -0.62 14.60 -1.64
N ILE A 12 -1.80 13.97 -1.69
CA ILE A 12 -1.96 12.53 -1.82
C ILE A 12 -1.37 12.04 -3.16
N GLU A 13 -1.69 12.72 -4.26
CA GLU A 13 -1.16 12.40 -5.59
C GLU A 13 0.37 12.48 -5.64
N ARG A 14 0.96 13.53 -5.05
CA ARG A 14 2.42 13.68 -4.97
C ARG A 14 3.07 12.61 -4.10
N LEU A 15 2.44 12.25 -2.97
CA LEU A 15 2.91 11.15 -2.12
C LEU A 15 2.91 9.83 -2.89
N VAL A 16 1.81 9.49 -3.56
CA VAL A 16 1.69 8.27 -4.37
C VAL A 16 2.69 8.27 -5.52
N ALA A 17 2.84 9.39 -6.23
CA ALA A 17 3.81 9.51 -7.31
C ALA A 17 5.26 9.35 -6.83
N SER A 18 5.60 9.86 -5.63
CA SER A 18 6.92 9.67 -5.02
C SER A 18 7.20 8.20 -4.71
N VAL A 19 6.24 7.51 -4.08
CA VAL A 19 6.36 6.09 -3.71
C VAL A 19 6.40 5.18 -4.95
N LEU A 20 5.65 5.52 -5.99
CA LEU A 20 5.56 4.73 -7.22
C LEU A 20 6.48 5.23 -8.35
N GLY A 21 7.41 6.13 -8.03
CA GLY A 21 8.34 6.72 -8.99
C GLY A 21 9.18 5.66 -9.73
N PRO A 22 9.83 6.03 -10.84
CA PRO A 22 10.58 5.08 -11.68
C PRO A 22 11.86 4.54 -11.00
N SER A 23 12.39 5.26 -10.02
CA SER A 23 13.61 4.90 -9.29
C SER A 23 13.27 4.17 -7.98
N GLY A 24 14.09 3.20 -7.62
CA GLY A 24 14.03 2.46 -6.36
C GLY A 24 14.68 1.08 -6.50
N HIS A 25 14.93 0.42 -5.37
CA HIS A 25 15.51 -0.92 -5.30
C HIS A 25 14.48 -2.00 -5.61
N ALA A 26 13.23 -1.79 -5.19
CA ALA A 26 12.13 -2.62 -5.66
C ALA A 26 11.76 -2.22 -7.11
N GLY A 27 11.24 -3.18 -7.89
CA GLY A 27 10.64 -2.85 -9.18
C GLY A 27 9.40 -1.96 -8.99
N ALA A 28 9.19 -0.97 -9.87
CA ALA A 28 8.01 -0.10 -9.80
C ALA A 28 6.69 -0.90 -9.83
N GLU A 29 6.64 -1.98 -10.62
CA GLU A 29 5.47 -2.88 -10.65
C GLU A 29 5.25 -3.58 -9.31
N LEU A 30 6.31 -3.97 -8.59
CA LEU A 30 6.19 -4.60 -7.28
C LEU A 30 5.68 -3.61 -6.23
N ARG A 31 6.14 -2.35 -6.27
CA ARG A 31 5.59 -1.29 -5.39
C ARG A 31 4.11 -1.02 -5.70
N ARG A 32 3.71 -0.98 -6.97
CA ARG A 32 2.29 -0.85 -7.37
C ARG A 32 1.45 -2.03 -6.89
N ALA A 33 1.95 -3.25 -7.05
CA ALA A 33 1.31 -4.48 -6.59
C ALA A 33 1.06 -4.45 -5.07
N ALA A 34 2.09 -4.09 -4.29
CA ALA A 34 2.01 -4.01 -2.83
C ALA A 34 0.99 -2.95 -2.37
N LEU A 35 1.03 -1.75 -2.98
CA LEU A 35 0.08 -0.68 -2.72
C LEU A 35 -1.35 -1.12 -3.03
N ALA A 36 -1.59 -1.69 -4.21
CA ALA A 36 -2.92 -2.12 -4.64
C ALA A 36 -3.48 -3.23 -3.73
N ARG A 37 -2.65 -4.21 -3.37
CA ARG A 37 -3.01 -5.29 -2.44
C ARG A 37 -3.41 -4.74 -1.07
N ALA A 38 -2.59 -3.87 -0.49
CA ALA A 38 -2.84 -3.30 0.83
C ALA A 38 -4.08 -2.38 0.83
N ALA A 39 -4.30 -1.61 -0.25
CA ALA A 39 -5.50 -0.80 -0.40
C ALA A 39 -6.79 -1.64 -0.44
N ARG A 40 -6.78 -2.77 -1.16
CA ARG A 40 -7.90 -3.71 -1.18
C ARG A 40 -8.22 -4.27 0.20
N LEU A 41 -7.20 -4.70 0.95
CA LEU A 41 -7.37 -5.18 2.33
C LEU A 41 -7.93 -4.10 3.27
N ALA A 42 -7.55 -2.85 3.05
CA ALA A 42 -8.05 -1.71 3.82
C ALA A 42 -9.46 -1.25 3.43
N GLY A 43 -10.09 -1.85 2.41
CA GLY A 43 -11.48 -1.61 2.03
C GLY A 43 -11.70 -0.81 0.75
N ARG A 44 -10.65 -0.47 -0.02
CA ARG A 44 -10.82 0.11 -1.37
C ARG A 44 -11.24 -0.98 -2.35
N ARG A 45 -12.42 -0.84 -2.95
CA ARG A 45 -12.97 -1.81 -3.91
C ARG A 45 -12.36 -1.66 -5.32
N ASP A 46 -12.06 -0.42 -5.73
CA ASP A 46 -11.51 -0.09 -7.06
C ASP A 46 -10.02 0.29 -6.99
N ALA A 47 -9.18 -0.58 -6.43
CA ALA A 47 -7.76 -0.29 -6.29
C ALA A 47 -7.05 -0.23 -7.64
N LEU A 48 -6.72 1.00 -8.08
CA LEU A 48 -5.72 1.37 -9.10
C LEU A 48 -5.36 0.25 -10.09
N GLY A 49 -6.25 0.02 -11.06
CA GLY A 49 -5.99 -0.76 -12.27
C GLY A 49 -5.73 -2.26 -12.03
N SER A 50 -6.55 -3.09 -12.66
CA SER A 50 -6.36 -4.54 -12.81
C SER A 50 -5.03 -4.97 -13.47
N SER A 51 -4.10 -4.04 -13.73
CA SER A 51 -2.80 -4.26 -14.37
C SER A 51 -1.61 -4.22 -13.40
N SER A 52 -1.79 -3.88 -12.13
CA SER A 52 -0.71 -4.02 -11.14
C SER A 52 -0.53 -5.52 -10.91
N GLY A 53 0.61 -6.09 -11.32
CA GLY A 53 0.89 -7.52 -11.18
C GLY A 53 0.72 -8.03 -9.74
N ASP A 54 0.78 -9.34 -9.54
CA ASP A 54 0.62 -9.91 -8.21
C ASP A 54 1.88 -9.75 -7.34
N VAL A 55 1.66 -9.49 -6.05
CA VAL A 55 2.72 -9.56 -5.04
C VAL A 55 3.20 -11.02 -4.97
N PRO A 56 4.51 -11.29 -5.11
CA PRO A 56 5.05 -12.64 -4.99
C PRO A 56 4.63 -13.30 -3.67
N PRO A 57 4.38 -14.62 -3.63
CA PRO A 57 3.92 -15.31 -2.43
C PRO A 57 4.77 -15.07 -1.18
N TRP A 58 6.09 -14.96 -1.34
CA TRP A 58 7.04 -14.71 -0.25
C TRP A 58 6.91 -13.30 0.37
N LEU A 59 6.32 -12.32 -0.34
CA LEU A 59 6.00 -10.98 0.17
C LEU A 59 4.55 -10.83 0.61
N GLY A 60 3.64 -11.67 0.11
CA GLY A 60 2.20 -11.51 0.30
C GLY A 60 1.80 -11.40 1.77
N GLY A 61 2.27 -12.34 2.60
CA GLY A 61 1.98 -12.33 4.03
C GLY A 61 2.51 -11.10 4.76
N TYR A 62 3.70 -10.60 4.38
CA TYR A 62 4.26 -9.38 4.95
C TYR A 62 3.46 -8.14 4.56
N VAL A 63 3.08 -8.00 3.27
CA VAL A 63 2.23 -6.90 2.80
C VAL A 63 0.89 -6.87 3.52
N ASP A 64 0.29 -8.04 3.74
CA ASP A 64 -0.97 -8.16 4.50
C ASP A 64 -0.77 -7.74 5.96
N LYS A 65 0.34 -8.15 6.57
CA LYS A 65 0.70 -7.78 7.94
C LYS A 65 0.93 -6.27 8.08
N VAL A 66 1.60 -5.63 7.12
CA VAL A 66 1.71 -4.16 7.07
C VAL A 66 0.33 -3.50 6.97
N ALA A 67 -0.57 -4.08 6.17
CA ALA A 67 -1.90 -3.52 5.98
C ALA A 67 -2.78 -3.65 7.23
N SER A 68 -2.73 -4.77 7.95
CA SER A 68 -3.72 -5.11 9.01
C SER A 68 -3.15 -5.09 10.43
N ASP A 69 -1.88 -5.45 10.59
CA ASP A 69 -1.26 -5.82 11.87
C ASP A 69 0.14 -5.21 12.00
N ALA A 70 0.36 -3.98 11.51
CA ALA A 70 1.70 -3.37 11.44
C ALA A 70 2.43 -3.34 12.80
N TYR A 71 1.70 -3.20 13.91
CA TYR A 71 2.24 -3.23 15.27
C TYR A 71 2.76 -4.61 15.71
N ARG A 72 2.49 -5.67 14.94
CA ARG A 72 2.95 -7.04 15.17
C ARG A 72 4.13 -7.42 14.28
N ILE A 73 4.60 -6.51 13.41
CA ILE A 73 5.79 -6.75 12.60
C ILE A 73 6.99 -6.83 13.53
N SER A 74 7.79 -7.88 13.38
CA SER A 74 8.99 -8.14 14.18
C SER A 74 10.22 -8.29 13.29
N ASP A 75 11.38 -8.36 13.93
CA ASP A 75 12.66 -8.57 13.26
C ASP A 75 12.69 -9.91 12.50
N GLU A 76 12.00 -10.93 13.00
CA GLU A 76 11.87 -12.23 12.33
C GLU A 76 11.14 -12.15 10.99
N ASP A 77 10.14 -11.26 10.86
CA ASP A 77 9.46 -11.07 9.57
C ASP A 77 10.44 -10.50 8.53
N VAL A 78 11.25 -9.52 8.94
CA VAL A 78 12.25 -8.88 8.06
C VAL A 78 13.36 -9.87 7.71
N ALA A 79 13.86 -10.63 8.70
CA ALA A 79 14.87 -11.65 8.49
C ALA A 79 14.39 -12.76 7.54
N ALA A 80 13.12 -13.15 7.61
CA ALA A 80 12.54 -14.12 6.68
C ALA A 80 12.54 -13.61 5.23
N LEU A 81 12.21 -12.33 5.02
CA LEU A 81 12.26 -11.71 3.69
C LEU A 81 13.68 -11.58 3.15
N GLN A 82 14.64 -11.21 4.01
CA GLN A 82 16.07 -11.18 3.67
C GLN A 82 16.56 -12.59 3.30
N GLY A 83 16.19 -13.60 4.06
CA GLY A 83 16.49 -15.01 3.79
C GLY A 83 15.90 -15.52 2.47
N ALA A 84 14.81 -14.92 2.00
CA ALA A 84 14.22 -15.18 0.68
C ALA A 84 14.89 -14.40 -0.48
N GLY A 85 15.94 -13.62 -0.20
CA GLY A 85 16.69 -12.83 -1.18
C GLY A 85 16.23 -11.38 -1.32
N GLY A 86 15.38 -10.88 -0.41
CA GLY A 86 14.99 -9.47 -0.38
C GLY A 86 16.11 -8.56 0.12
N ALA A 87 16.43 -7.51 -0.63
CA ALA A 87 17.33 -6.45 -0.18
C ALA A 87 16.61 -5.51 0.81
N ASP A 88 17.32 -4.99 1.81
CA ASP A 88 16.77 -4.12 2.86
C ASP A 88 16.01 -2.92 2.30
N ASP A 89 16.60 -2.22 1.33
CA ASP A 89 15.97 -1.07 0.68
C ASP A 89 14.70 -1.46 -0.09
N ALA A 90 14.70 -2.65 -0.72
CA ALA A 90 13.53 -3.14 -1.41
C ALA A 90 12.42 -3.51 -0.42
N ILE A 91 12.75 -4.14 0.71
CA ILE A 91 11.79 -4.44 1.78
C ILE A 91 11.19 -3.15 2.32
N PHE A 92 12.03 -2.16 2.65
CA PHE A 92 11.59 -0.83 3.11
C PHE A 92 10.63 -0.17 2.11
N GLU A 93 10.99 -0.13 0.83
CA GLU A 93 10.14 0.44 -0.23
C GLU A 93 8.78 -0.27 -0.33
N ILE A 94 8.73 -1.59 -0.16
CA ILE A 94 7.49 -2.35 -0.14
C ILE A 94 6.67 -2.08 1.11
N THR A 95 7.30 -1.93 2.28
CA THR A 95 6.62 -1.52 3.51
C THR A 95 5.94 -0.17 3.33
N ILE A 96 6.64 0.82 2.74
CA ILE A 96 6.07 2.15 2.47
C ILE A 96 4.91 2.06 1.46
N ALA A 97 5.08 1.31 0.37
CA ALA A 97 4.03 1.15 -0.63
C ALA A 97 2.76 0.50 -0.05
N ALA A 98 2.93 -0.56 0.75
CA ALA A 98 1.83 -1.22 1.44
C ALA A 98 1.15 -0.30 2.48
N ALA A 99 1.93 0.42 3.29
CA ALA A 99 1.39 1.36 4.29
C ALA A 99 0.57 2.49 3.63
N VAL A 100 1.08 3.07 2.55
CA VAL A 100 0.36 4.10 1.77
C VAL A 100 -0.91 3.51 1.16
N GLY A 101 -0.85 2.32 0.57
CA GLY A 101 -2.04 1.63 0.07
C GLY A 101 -3.11 1.43 1.13
N ALA A 102 -2.70 0.92 2.30
CA ALA A 102 -3.61 0.71 3.42
C ALA A 102 -4.20 2.03 3.97
N ALA A 103 -3.43 3.11 3.99
CA ALA A 103 -3.93 4.43 4.39
C ALA A 103 -4.98 4.96 3.40
N LEU A 104 -4.74 4.82 2.08
CA LEU A 104 -5.68 5.24 1.04
C LEU A 104 -6.98 4.43 1.09
N GLY A 105 -6.90 3.12 1.31
CA GLY A 105 -8.09 2.28 1.45
C GLY A 105 -8.96 2.68 2.64
N ARG A 106 -8.33 2.96 3.79
CA ARG A 106 -9.06 3.45 4.98
C ARG A 106 -9.65 4.83 4.75
N LEU A 107 -8.94 5.73 4.09
CA LEU A 107 -9.44 7.07 3.77
C LEU A 107 -10.67 7.00 2.88
N GLU A 108 -10.62 6.23 1.80
CA GLU A 108 -11.76 6.07 0.88
C GLU A 108 -12.98 5.48 1.60
N ARG A 109 -12.78 4.39 2.36
CA ARG A 109 -13.84 3.78 3.16
C ARG A 109 -14.43 4.78 4.17
N GLY A 110 -13.59 5.53 4.88
CA GLY A 110 -14.03 6.53 5.84
C GLY A 110 -14.83 7.66 5.19
N LEU A 111 -14.41 8.14 4.02
CA LEU A 111 -15.14 9.16 3.27
C LEU A 111 -16.48 8.63 2.72
N ALA A 112 -16.52 7.38 2.25
CA ALA A 112 -17.77 6.72 1.84
C ALA A 112 -18.77 6.62 3.01
N ALA A 113 -18.28 6.26 4.20
CA ALA A 113 -19.08 6.26 5.43
C ALA A 113 -19.69 7.62 5.74
N LEU A 114 -18.90 8.69 5.64
CA LEU A 114 -19.38 10.06 5.85
C LEU A 114 -20.42 10.51 4.82
N ARG A 115 -20.39 9.95 3.61
CA ARG A 115 -21.39 10.20 2.55
C ARG A 115 -22.62 9.31 2.64
N GLY A 116 -22.64 8.30 3.53
CA GLY A 116 -23.73 7.32 3.61
C GLY A 116 -23.70 6.28 2.49
N GLU A 117 -22.54 6.07 1.86
CA GLU A 117 -22.31 5.11 0.77
C GLU A 117 -21.87 3.73 1.29
N GLU A 118 -22.01 3.46 2.59
CA GLU A 118 -21.72 2.16 3.17
C GLU A 118 -22.78 1.12 2.76
N GLY A 119 -22.47 0.36 1.71
CA GLY A 119 -23.15 -0.87 1.30
C GLY A 119 -22.15 -1.84 0.71
#